data_AF-A0A1V5ZAR2-F1
#
_entry.id   AF-A0A1V5ZAR2-F1
#
_cell.length_a   1.000
_cell.length_b   1.000
_cell.length_c   1.000
_cell.angle_alpha   90.00
_cell.angle_beta   90.00
_cell.angle_gamma   90.00
#
_symmetry.space_group_name_H-M   'P 1'
#
loop_
_entity.id
_entity.type
_entity.pdbx_description
1 polymer ?
#
loop_
_entity_poly.entity_id
_entity_poly.type
_entity_poly.pdbx_seq_one_letter_code
_entity_poly.pdbx_strand_id
1 'polypeptide(L)'
;MKMKCEMIRSLVMFLLAGLFMLSCAAVADDPLNMTGYYEIRSNVENASVYFNGEFVGNIEKGSLLVQAEMSNRPVNHQLMIHAPGYTTYNETIVQAPKPGKSNVIRGTLTALPPPKTGTLSLAISPPGGEVFVDEVSYGIVEQSGIHVLRDIGAGYRSIEITLPGYKDWFERVYVEPNMNTKIRVTLTPVTTGSLLVSSEPSSANVLINGAIVGVTPVTIPDLPPGPVKVTLTLHGYQDWNGETHVMVGETIPIFGTLTPIVVNTPEPVNVTPEETPTPEPTQSPVFTGTIAGALAIMIICGKKR
;
A
#
# COMPACT_ATOMS: atom_id res chain seq x y z
N MET A 1 65.01 11.93 -49.02
CA MET A 1 65.44 10.67 -49.68
C MET A 1 66.97 10.57 -49.62
N LYS A 2 67.54 9.45 -49.12
CA LYS A 2 68.97 9.04 -49.08
C LYS A 2 70.10 10.07 -48.73
N MET A 3 70.79 9.80 -47.59
CA MET A 3 72.27 9.67 -47.39
C MET A 3 73.24 10.85 -47.66
N LYS A 4 74.45 10.96 -47.06
CA LYS A 4 75.20 10.10 -46.08
C LYS A 4 75.68 10.95 -44.85
N CYS A 5 76.87 10.94 -44.18
CA CYS A 5 78.18 10.26 -44.34
C CYS A 5 79.01 10.18 -43.01
N GLU A 6 79.65 9.03 -42.78
CA GLU A 6 81.01 8.70 -42.21
C GLU A 6 81.97 9.81 -41.70
N MET A 7 82.93 9.60 -40.76
CA MET A 7 83.38 8.44 -39.92
C MET A 7 84.52 8.86 -38.94
N ILE A 8 84.59 8.37 -37.68
CA ILE A 8 85.73 8.56 -36.73
C ILE A 8 86.09 7.29 -35.89
N ARG A 9 87.29 7.27 -35.29
CA ARG A 9 88.18 6.15 -34.86
C ARG A 9 88.04 5.61 -33.40
N SER A 10 88.27 4.28 -33.25
CA SER A 10 89.29 3.55 -32.44
C SER A 10 89.65 3.87 -30.95
N LEU A 11 89.77 2.83 -30.10
CA LEU A 11 90.76 2.72 -28.97
C LEU A 11 91.04 1.22 -28.56
N VAL A 12 91.96 0.96 -27.61
CA VAL A 12 92.66 -0.33 -27.35
C VAL A 12 92.69 -0.73 -25.85
N MET A 13 92.84 -2.04 -25.52
CA MET A 13 92.97 -2.61 -24.15
C MET A 13 94.39 -2.53 -23.54
N PHE A 14 94.51 -2.51 -22.19
CA PHE A 14 95.69 -2.99 -21.45
C PHE A 14 95.35 -3.53 -20.02
N LEU A 15 96.37 -3.90 -19.24
CA LEU A 15 96.31 -4.93 -18.16
C LEU A 15 96.08 -4.48 -16.70
N LEU A 16 95.29 -5.30 -15.99
CA LEU A 16 95.48 -5.90 -14.64
C LEU A 16 95.87 -5.10 -13.36
N ALA A 17 95.13 -5.46 -12.29
CA ALA A 17 95.50 -5.55 -10.87
C ALA A 17 95.74 -4.28 -10.02
N GLY A 18 94.77 -3.96 -9.15
CA GLY A 18 94.93 -3.04 -8.03
C GLY A 18 93.74 -3.04 -7.06
N LEU A 19 93.98 -3.44 -5.80
CA LEU A 19 93.16 -3.23 -4.59
C LEU A 19 91.62 -3.21 -4.76
N PHE A 20 90.98 -4.38 -4.67
CA PHE A 20 89.51 -4.47 -4.58
C PHE A 20 89.03 -4.02 -3.19
N MET A 21 88.86 -2.71 -3.01
CA MET A 21 88.16 -2.14 -1.85
C MET A 21 86.75 -2.71 -1.80
N LEU A 22 86.49 -3.59 -0.83
CA LEU A 22 85.16 -4.13 -0.58
C LEU A 22 84.29 -3.04 0.05
N SER A 23 83.81 -2.11 -0.79
CA SER A 23 82.73 -1.21 -0.44
C SER A 23 81.48 -2.07 -0.22
N CYS A 24 81.29 -2.50 1.02
CA CYS A 24 79.99 -2.87 1.52
C CYS A 24 79.13 -1.61 1.40
N ALA A 25 78.41 -1.50 0.27
CA ALA A 25 77.32 -0.59 0.13
C ALA A 25 76.23 -1.09 1.08
N ALA A 26 76.33 -0.67 2.34
CA ALA A 26 75.21 -0.71 3.26
C ALA A 26 74.06 0.01 2.53
N VAL A 27 73.03 -0.73 2.17
CA VAL A 27 71.78 -0.15 1.71
C VAL A 27 71.28 0.65 2.90
N ALA A 28 71.38 1.98 2.80
CA ALA A 28 70.85 2.85 3.82
C ALA A 28 69.32 2.73 3.73
N ASP A 29 68.72 2.08 4.73
CA ASP A 29 67.29 2.16 4.96
C ASP A 29 66.94 3.65 5.13
N ASP A 30 66.27 4.23 4.12
CA ASP A 30 65.84 5.63 4.17
C ASP A 30 64.78 5.77 5.28
N PRO A 31 65.08 6.49 6.39
CA PRO A 31 64.22 6.50 7.56
C PRO A 31 62.92 7.31 7.35
N LEU A 32 62.73 7.93 6.18
CA LEU A 32 61.62 8.86 5.90
C LEU A 32 60.40 8.24 5.19
N ASN A 33 60.40 6.94 4.85
CA ASN A 33 59.22 6.28 4.27
C ASN A 33 58.83 4.97 4.96
N MET A 34 58.85 4.96 6.29
CA MET A 34 58.29 3.84 7.09
C MET A 34 56.76 3.94 7.14
N THR A 35 56.06 3.40 6.14
CA THR A 35 54.59 3.28 6.14
C THR A 35 54.12 2.13 7.03
N GLY A 36 53.03 2.35 7.77
CA GLY A 36 52.35 1.30 8.52
C GLY A 36 51.33 0.55 7.66
N TYR A 37 51.15 -0.75 7.91
CA TYR A 37 50.15 -1.56 7.22
C TYR A 37 49.35 -2.45 8.20
N TYR A 38 48.05 -2.55 7.95
CA TYR A 38 47.25 -3.69 8.39
C TYR A 38 47.23 -4.74 7.28
N GLU A 39 47.55 -5.99 7.62
CA GLU A 39 47.33 -7.12 6.71
C GLU A 39 45.98 -7.75 7.07
N ILE A 40 44.94 -7.35 6.34
CA ILE A 40 43.59 -7.86 6.51
C ILE A 40 43.50 -9.19 5.77
N ARG A 41 43.25 -10.29 6.49
CA ARG A 41 43.05 -11.63 5.91
C ARG A 41 41.62 -12.10 6.08
N SER A 42 41.11 -12.82 5.09
CA SER A 42 39.80 -13.46 5.13
C SER A 42 39.84 -14.88 4.52
N ASN A 43 38.86 -15.70 4.88
CA ASN A 43 38.58 -16.99 4.25
C ASN A 43 37.76 -16.87 2.96
N VAL A 44 37.28 -15.67 2.61
CA VAL A 44 36.49 -15.41 1.40
C VAL A 44 37.27 -14.48 0.47
N GLU A 45 37.62 -15.00 -0.70
CA GLU A 45 38.25 -14.25 -1.80
C GLU A 45 37.25 -13.25 -2.40
N ASN A 46 37.75 -12.10 -2.88
CA ASN A 46 36.97 -10.99 -3.41
C ASN A 46 35.95 -10.38 -2.41
N ALA A 47 36.07 -10.67 -1.12
CA ALA A 47 35.32 -9.98 -0.06
C ALA A 47 35.75 -8.51 0.01
N SER A 48 34.79 -7.59 0.07
CA SER A 48 35.03 -6.16 0.11
C SER A 48 35.38 -5.69 1.52
N VAL A 49 36.48 -4.96 1.63
CA VAL A 49 37.02 -4.42 2.88
C VAL A 49 36.74 -2.92 2.96
N TYR A 50 36.21 -2.50 4.10
CA TYR A 50 35.98 -1.09 4.42
C TYR A 50 36.73 -0.72 5.70
N PHE A 51 37.33 0.46 5.70
CA PHE A 51 38.13 0.99 6.79
C PHE A 51 37.63 2.40 7.15
N ASN A 52 37.17 2.58 8.38
CA ASN A 52 36.45 3.78 8.85
C ASN A 52 35.20 4.14 8.00
N GLY A 53 34.61 3.14 7.34
CA GLY A 53 33.46 3.29 6.44
C GLY A 53 33.82 3.52 4.96
N GLU A 54 35.06 3.84 4.64
CA GLU A 54 35.54 3.99 3.26
C GLU A 54 35.92 2.62 2.66
N PHE A 55 35.58 2.37 1.40
CA PHE A 55 35.97 1.15 0.69
C PHE A 55 37.45 1.22 0.31
N VAL A 56 38.26 0.28 0.81
CA VAL A 56 39.73 0.27 0.61
C VAL A 56 40.22 -0.83 -0.34
N GLY A 57 39.35 -1.74 -0.77
CA GLY A 57 39.67 -2.79 -1.74
C GLY A 57 38.97 -4.12 -1.44
N ASN A 58 39.26 -5.12 -2.28
CA ASN A 58 38.79 -6.49 -2.07
C ASN A 58 39.95 -7.38 -1.59
N ILE A 59 39.63 -8.48 -0.90
CA ILE A 59 40.57 -9.54 -0.55
C ILE A 59 41.06 -10.25 -1.83
N GLU A 60 42.36 -10.27 -2.07
CA GLU A 60 43.00 -11.04 -3.14
C GLU A 60 44.06 -12.00 -2.57
N LYS A 61 44.11 -13.23 -3.08
CA LYS A 61 44.99 -14.32 -2.62
C LYS A 61 44.88 -14.52 -1.09
N GLY A 62 43.69 -14.31 -0.54
CA GLY A 62 43.40 -14.38 0.90
C GLY A 62 43.84 -13.18 1.76
N SER A 63 44.30 -12.05 1.18
CA SER A 63 44.65 -10.85 1.95
C SER A 63 44.41 -9.51 1.24
N LEU A 64 44.42 -8.42 2.00
CA LEU A 64 44.52 -7.04 1.52
C LEU A 64 45.46 -6.27 2.47
N LEU A 65 46.39 -5.49 1.91
CA LEU A 65 47.24 -4.57 2.67
C LEU A 65 46.59 -3.18 2.69
N VAL A 66 46.18 -2.73 3.87
CA VAL A 66 45.61 -1.40 4.09
C VAL A 66 46.67 -0.52 4.76
N GLN A 67 47.08 0.56 4.09
CA GLN A 67 48.03 1.52 4.65
C GLN A 67 47.40 2.29 5.81
N ALA A 68 48.17 2.53 6.88
CA ALA A 68 47.71 3.28 8.04
C ALA A 68 48.85 3.99 8.77
N GLU A 69 48.49 5.08 9.46
CA GLU A 69 49.42 5.85 10.30
C GLU A 69 49.96 5.01 11.46
N MET A 70 51.27 5.06 11.67
CA MET A 70 51.94 4.39 12.78
C MET A 70 51.77 5.20 14.06
N SER A 71 51.52 4.53 15.19
CA SER A 71 51.37 5.21 16.48
C SER A 71 51.76 4.34 17.66
N ASN A 72 52.36 4.97 18.68
CA ASN A 72 52.54 4.38 20.01
C ASN A 72 51.34 4.66 20.95
N ARG A 73 50.35 5.43 20.50
CA ARG A 73 49.06 5.63 21.19
C ARG A 73 48.02 4.67 20.61
N PRO A 74 47.02 4.22 21.40
CA PRO A 74 45.85 3.55 20.86
C PRO A 74 45.16 4.39 19.79
N VAL A 75 44.56 3.69 18.83
CA VAL A 75 43.70 4.25 17.78
C VAL A 75 42.28 3.71 17.96
N ASN A 76 41.34 4.13 17.12
CA ASN A 76 40.00 3.54 17.05
C ASN A 76 39.58 3.52 15.58
N HIS A 77 40.00 2.49 14.84
CA HIS A 77 39.59 2.32 13.44
C HIS A 77 38.53 1.24 13.32
N GLN A 78 37.50 1.49 12.50
CA GLN A 78 36.47 0.50 12.23
C GLN A 78 36.85 -0.31 10.99
N LEU A 79 37.01 -1.62 11.14
CA LEU A 79 37.16 -2.56 10.04
C LEU A 79 35.83 -3.27 9.80
N MET A 80 35.37 -3.27 8.56
CA MET A 80 34.27 -4.12 8.10
C MET A 80 34.74 -4.96 6.91
N ILE A 81 34.45 -6.26 6.92
CA ILE A 81 34.65 -7.15 5.78
C ILE A 81 33.32 -7.77 5.40
N HIS A 82 32.90 -7.57 4.15
CA HIS A 82 31.60 -7.95 3.62
C HIS A 82 31.75 -8.84 2.38
N ALA A 83 30.89 -9.86 2.27
CA ALA A 83 30.74 -10.65 1.05
C ALA A 83 29.28 -11.08 0.85
N PRO A 84 28.73 -11.03 -0.37
CA PRO A 84 27.37 -11.51 -0.66
C PRO A 84 27.18 -12.98 -0.24
N GLY A 85 26.13 -13.25 0.53
CA GLY A 85 25.85 -14.60 1.05
C GLY A 85 26.62 -14.98 2.32
N TYR A 86 27.35 -14.06 2.95
CA TYR A 86 28.07 -14.31 4.21
C TYR A 86 27.70 -13.33 5.32
N THR A 87 27.94 -13.71 6.57
CA THR A 87 27.94 -12.81 7.74
C THR A 87 29.02 -11.74 7.55
N THR A 88 28.67 -10.47 7.75
CA THR A 88 29.65 -9.37 7.72
C THR A 88 30.49 -9.38 9.01
N TYR A 89 31.81 -9.34 8.88
CA TYR A 89 32.74 -9.23 10.00
C TYR A 89 32.98 -7.76 10.34
N ASN A 90 32.97 -7.41 11.62
CA ASN A 90 33.20 -6.06 12.13
C ASN A 90 34.17 -6.11 13.32
N GLU A 91 35.18 -5.23 13.33
CA GLU A 91 36.16 -5.11 14.42
C GLU A 91 36.55 -3.64 14.64
N THR A 92 36.75 -3.25 15.90
CA THR A 92 37.40 -1.96 16.24
C THR A 92 38.87 -2.20 16.51
N ILE A 93 39.72 -1.78 15.57
CA ILE A 93 41.17 -1.89 15.69
C ILE A 93 41.67 -0.80 16.64
N VAL A 94 42.22 -1.23 17.78
CA VAL A 94 42.73 -0.34 18.84
C VAL A 94 44.25 -0.12 18.83
N GLN A 95 44.99 -0.87 18.01
CA GLN A 95 46.45 -0.82 17.95
C GLN A 95 46.95 -0.50 16.54
N ALA A 96 47.62 0.65 16.41
CA ALA A 96 48.27 1.08 15.17
C ALA A 96 49.45 0.16 14.78
N PRO A 97 49.84 0.13 13.49
CA PRO A 97 51.04 -0.58 13.06
C PRO A 97 52.29 0.02 13.70
N LYS A 98 53.35 -0.79 13.82
CA LYS A 98 54.67 -0.34 14.30
C LYS A 98 55.67 -0.29 13.15
N PRO A 99 56.71 0.56 13.22
CA PRO A 99 57.74 0.64 12.19
C PRO A 99 58.29 -0.75 11.82
N GLY A 100 58.22 -1.10 10.54
CA GLY A 100 58.68 -2.40 10.01
C GLY A 100 57.82 -3.61 10.40
N LYS A 101 56.59 -3.44 10.91
CA LYS A 101 55.70 -4.56 11.29
C LYS A 101 54.24 -4.32 10.90
N SER A 102 53.72 -5.16 10.01
CA SER A 102 52.29 -5.22 9.69
C SER A 102 51.49 -5.86 10.83
N ASN A 103 50.36 -5.25 11.19
CA ASN A 103 49.41 -5.85 12.13
C ASN A 103 48.47 -6.78 11.34
N VAL A 104 48.58 -8.10 11.56
CA VAL A 104 47.80 -9.10 10.80
C VAL A 104 46.46 -9.38 11.47
N ILE A 105 45.39 -8.97 10.81
CA ILE A 105 44.00 -9.12 11.27
C ILE A 105 43.33 -10.25 10.48
N ARG A 106 42.45 -11.03 11.12
CA ARG A 106 41.80 -12.21 10.52
C ARG A 106 40.29 -12.16 10.71
N GLY A 107 39.58 -11.64 9.71
CA GLY A 107 38.12 -11.64 9.68
C GLY A 107 37.59 -12.87 8.96
N THR A 108 37.05 -13.82 9.73
CA THR A 108 36.42 -15.03 9.19
C THR A 108 34.93 -14.78 8.93
N LEU A 109 34.51 -14.87 7.67
CA LEU A 109 33.10 -14.78 7.28
C LEU A 109 32.46 -16.18 7.29
N THR A 110 31.27 -16.30 7.89
CA THR A 110 30.48 -17.54 7.89
C THR A 110 29.41 -17.45 6.79
N ALA A 111 29.23 -18.50 6.00
CA ALA A 111 28.18 -18.52 4.98
C ALA A 111 26.79 -18.43 5.65
N LEU A 112 25.89 -17.62 5.09
CA LEU A 112 24.51 -17.57 5.53
C LEU A 112 23.79 -18.87 5.11
N PRO A 113 22.82 -19.35 5.89
CA PRO A 113 22.01 -20.50 5.47
C PRO A 113 21.24 -20.16 4.18
N PRO A 114 21.06 -21.12 3.26
CA PRO A 114 20.31 -20.87 2.03
C PRO A 114 18.86 -20.45 2.36
N PRO A 115 18.26 -19.57 1.54
CA PRO A 115 16.87 -19.19 1.72
C PRO A 115 15.99 -20.43 1.65
N LYS A 116 15.14 -20.64 2.66
CA LYS A 116 14.20 -21.75 2.69
C LYS A 116 13.08 -21.46 1.70
N THR A 117 13.00 -22.21 0.61
CA THR A 117 11.90 -22.15 -0.36
C THR A 117 11.05 -23.41 -0.32
N GLY A 118 9.88 -23.37 -0.94
CA GLY A 118 8.97 -24.49 -1.16
C GLY A 118 8.33 -24.43 -2.55
N THR A 119 7.43 -25.37 -2.82
CA THR A 119 6.63 -25.42 -4.05
C THR A 119 5.15 -25.28 -3.70
N LEU A 120 4.40 -24.52 -4.50
CA LEU A 120 2.94 -24.49 -4.49
C LEU A 120 2.43 -25.17 -5.77
N SER A 121 1.60 -26.20 -5.64
CA SER A 121 0.83 -26.76 -6.76
C SER A 121 -0.64 -26.44 -6.58
N LEU A 122 -1.14 -25.51 -7.39
CA LEU A 122 -2.53 -25.08 -7.39
C LEU A 122 -3.30 -25.90 -8.43
N ALA A 123 -4.47 -26.42 -8.06
CA ALA A 123 -5.42 -27.05 -8.96
C ALA A 123 -6.71 -26.22 -8.98
N ILE A 124 -6.88 -25.42 -10.03
CA ILE A 124 -7.83 -24.30 -10.12
C ILE A 124 -8.89 -24.63 -11.18
N SER A 125 -10.16 -24.44 -10.82
CA SER A 125 -11.29 -24.70 -11.70
C SER A 125 -12.28 -23.51 -11.70
N PRO A 126 -12.65 -22.96 -12.87
CA PRO A 126 -12.09 -23.24 -14.20
C PRO A 126 -10.63 -22.74 -14.36
N PRO A 127 -9.89 -23.23 -15.38
CA PRO A 127 -8.59 -22.67 -15.77
C PRO A 127 -8.71 -21.28 -16.41
N GLY A 128 -7.56 -20.62 -16.64
CA GLY A 128 -7.46 -19.33 -17.35
C GLY A 128 -7.40 -18.09 -16.46
N GLY A 129 -7.45 -18.22 -15.13
CA GLY A 129 -7.24 -17.10 -14.21
C GLY A 129 -5.76 -16.71 -14.09
N GLU A 130 -5.47 -15.48 -13.68
CA GLU A 130 -4.11 -15.04 -13.35
C GLU A 130 -3.84 -15.25 -11.85
N VAL A 131 -2.65 -15.77 -11.52
CA VAL A 131 -2.25 -16.10 -10.14
C VAL A 131 -1.23 -15.11 -9.64
N PHE A 132 -1.48 -14.52 -8.47
CA PHE A 132 -0.59 -13.60 -7.77
C PHE A 132 -0.14 -14.22 -6.44
N VAL A 133 1.11 -13.98 -6.05
CA VAL A 133 1.62 -14.31 -4.71
C VAL A 133 2.31 -13.08 -4.15
N ASP A 134 1.83 -12.61 -2.99
CA ASP A 134 2.23 -11.36 -2.35
C ASP A 134 2.25 -10.17 -3.34
N GLU A 135 1.11 -9.93 -4.01
CA GLU A 135 0.88 -8.85 -4.99
C GLU A 135 1.71 -8.96 -6.31
N VAL A 136 2.61 -9.94 -6.43
CA VAL A 136 3.39 -10.21 -7.66
C VAL A 136 2.70 -11.25 -8.53
N SER A 137 2.52 -10.99 -9.82
CA SER A 137 1.98 -11.97 -10.77
C SER A 137 2.97 -13.13 -11.03
N TYR A 138 2.44 -14.35 -11.01
CA TYR A 138 3.08 -15.59 -11.43
C TYR A 138 2.41 -16.16 -12.71
N GLY A 139 1.66 -15.33 -13.44
CA GLY A 139 1.07 -15.67 -14.74
C GLY A 139 -0.23 -16.46 -14.68
N ILE A 140 -0.70 -16.84 -15.88
CA ILE A 140 -2.03 -17.38 -16.13
C ILE A 140 -2.06 -18.91 -16.06
N VAL A 141 -3.10 -19.47 -15.44
CA VAL A 141 -3.34 -20.92 -15.34
C VAL A 141 -3.67 -21.51 -16.71
N GLU A 142 -2.86 -22.45 -17.18
CA GLU A 142 -3.10 -23.18 -18.43
C GLU A 142 -4.41 -24.00 -18.42
N GLN A 143 -4.88 -24.43 -19.59
CA GLN A 143 -6.10 -25.24 -19.76
C GLN A 143 -6.11 -26.56 -18.97
N SER A 144 -4.95 -27.01 -18.46
CA SER A 144 -4.83 -28.15 -17.55
C SER A 144 -5.48 -27.92 -16.17
N GLY A 145 -5.71 -26.65 -15.79
CA GLY A 145 -6.13 -26.26 -14.44
C GLY A 145 -5.04 -26.41 -13.37
N ILE A 146 -3.80 -26.77 -13.75
CA ILE A 146 -2.70 -26.99 -12.79
C ILE A 146 -1.63 -25.91 -12.97
N HIS A 147 -1.36 -25.14 -11.91
CA HIS A 147 -0.27 -24.16 -11.87
C HIS A 147 0.77 -24.55 -10.81
N VAL A 148 2.06 -24.50 -11.14
CA VAL A 148 3.14 -25.00 -10.25
C VAL A 148 4.21 -23.93 -10.05
N LEU A 149 4.11 -23.25 -8.90
CA LEU A 149 5.03 -22.21 -8.49
C LEU A 149 6.20 -22.83 -7.72
N ARG A 150 7.43 -22.59 -8.16
CA ARG A 150 8.67 -23.07 -7.52
C ARG A 150 9.39 -21.92 -6.83
N ASP A 151 10.28 -22.30 -5.91
CA ASP A 151 11.18 -21.39 -5.19
C ASP A 151 10.48 -20.26 -4.41
N ILE A 152 9.21 -20.46 -4.07
CA ILE A 152 8.44 -19.56 -3.22
C ILE A 152 9.01 -19.64 -1.81
N GLY A 153 9.46 -18.50 -1.26
CA GLY A 153 10.06 -18.47 0.08
C GLY A 153 9.10 -18.96 1.16
N ALA A 154 9.55 -19.89 2.00
CA ALA A 154 8.73 -20.56 3.01
C ALA A 154 8.18 -19.59 4.08
N GLY A 155 7.07 -19.96 4.70
CA GLY A 155 6.29 -19.11 5.60
C GLY A 155 4.90 -18.77 5.04
N TYR A 156 4.20 -17.84 5.67
CA TYR A 156 2.89 -17.38 5.17
C TYR A 156 3.05 -16.51 3.92
N ARG A 157 2.23 -16.80 2.91
CA ARG A 157 2.09 -16.07 1.64
C ARG A 157 0.63 -15.72 1.42
N SER A 158 0.35 -14.57 0.82
CA SER A 158 -0.96 -14.23 0.29
C SER A 158 -1.06 -14.75 -1.13
N ILE A 159 -2.03 -15.60 -1.45
CA ILE A 159 -2.33 -16.02 -2.82
C ILE A 159 -3.63 -15.36 -3.24
N GLU A 160 -3.61 -14.74 -4.41
CA GLU A 160 -4.76 -14.15 -5.08
C GLU A 160 -4.91 -14.78 -6.47
N ILE A 161 -6.14 -15.03 -6.90
CA ILE A 161 -6.46 -15.56 -8.23
C ILE A 161 -7.64 -14.78 -8.80
N THR A 162 -7.39 -14.08 -9.91
CA THR A 162 -8.40 -13.27 -10.60
C THR A 162 -8.78 -13.93 -11.92
N LEU A 163 -10.05 -13.82 -12.33
CA LEU A 163 -10.55 -14.36 -13.60
C LEU A 163 -11.78 -13.56 -14.06
N PRO A 164 -11.79 -12.96 -15.26
CA PRO A 164 -12.94 -12.19 -15.75
C PRO A 164 -14.26 -13.00 -15.71
N GLY A 165 -15.28 -12.41 -15.08
CA GLY A 165 -16.58 -13.04 -14.87
C GLY A 165 -16.68 -13.94 -13.61
N TYR A 166 -15.63 -14.00 -12.79
CA TYR A 166 -15.61 -14.74 -11.52
C TYR A 166 -15.27 -13.78 -10.37
N LYS A 167 -15.67 -14.16 -9.13
CA LYS A 167 -15.27 -13.44 -7.92
C LYS A 167 -13.81 -13.80 -7.61
N ASP A 168 -12.98 -12.78 -7.43
CA ASP A 168 -11.56 -12.93 -7.10
C ASP A 168 -11.38 -13.76 -5.82
N TRP A 169 -10.42 -14.67 -5.85
CA TRP A 169 -10.20 -15.64 -4.77
C TRP A 169 -8.92 -15.29 -4.01
N PHE A 170 -8.99 -15.31 -2.68
CA PHE A 170 -7.90 -14.95 -1.78
C PHE A 170 -7.72 -15.99 -0.67
N GLU A 171 -6.50 -16.46 -0.44
CA GLU A 171 -6.15 -17.29 0.73
C GLU A 171 -4.75 -16.97 1.25
N ARG A 172 -4.58 -16.98 2.59
CA ARG A 172 -3.26 -16.91 3.23
C ARG A 172 -2.74 -18.30 3.53
N VAL A 173 -1.74 -18.75 2.78
CA VAL A 173 -1.23 -20.13 2.78
C VAL A 173 0.13 -20.19 3.47
N TYR A 174 0.37 -21.24 4.26
CA TYR A 174 1.71 -21.55 4.76
C TYR A 174 2.47 -22.43 3.76
N VAL A 175 3.53 -21.87 3.17
CA VAL A 175 4.45 -22.60 2.29
C VAL A 175 5.50 -23.30 3.13
N GLU A 176 5.49 -24.63 3.13
CA GLU A 176 6.43 -25.43 3.91
C GLU A 176 7.78 -25.57 3.20
N PRO A 177 8.91 -25.49 3.93
CA PRO A 177 10.25 -25.51 3.33
C PRO A 177 10.61 -26.88 2.75
N ASN A 178 11.13 -26.89 1.53
CA ASN A 178 11.49 -28.06 0.72
C ASN A 178 10.32 -29.04 0.43
N MET A 179 9.07 -28.61 0.61
CA MET A 179 7.88 -29.44 0.36
C MET A 179 6.95 -28.80 -0.67
N ASN A 180 5.99 -29.60 -1.15
CA ASN A 180 5.04 -29.19 -2.19
C ASN A 180 3.63 -29.08 -1.57
N THR A 181 3.26 -27.85 -1.18
CA THR A 181 1.92 -27.50 -0.68
C THR A 181 0.93 -27.56 -1.84
N LYS A 182 -0.12 -28.38 -1.71
CA LYS A 182 -1.11 -28.62 -2.77
C LYS A 182 -2.47 -28.04 -2.40
N ILE A 183 -3.01 -27.17 -3.26
CA ILE A 183 -4.29 -26.47 -3.04
C ILE A 183 -5.28 -26.85 -4.15
N ARG A 184 -6.57 -26.93 -3.81
CA ARG A 184 -7.66 -26.98 -4.79
C ARG A 184 -8.50 -25.73 -4.64
N VAL A 185 -8.71 -25.04 -5.76
CA VAL A 185 -9.48 -23.79 -5.84
C VAL A 185 -10.63 -24.00 -6.81
N THR A 186 -11.83 -23.61 -6.39
CA THR A 186 -13.00 -23.51 -7.26
C THR A 186 -13.45 -22.06 -7.26
N LEU A 187 -13.26 -21.36 -8.37
CA LEU A 187 -13.65 -19.96 -8.50
C LEU A 187 -15.18 -19.87 -8.60
N THR A 188 -15.77 -18.89 -7.93
CA THR A 188 -17.22 -18.68 -7.95
C THR A 188 -17.57 -17.70 -9.08
N PRO A 189 -18.41 -18.07 -10.07
CA PRO A 189 -18.80 -17.15 -11.12
C PRO A 189 -19.58 -15.96 -10.54
N VAL A 190 -19.40 -14.78 -11.12
CA VAL A 190 -20.31 -13.66 -10.88
C VAL A 190 -21.62 -13.98 -11.58
N THR A 191 -22.73 -13.87 -10.87
CA THR A 191 -24.09 -14.15 -11.37
C THR A 191 -25.03 -12.96 -11.21
N THR A 192 -24.52 -11.85 -10.68
CA THR A 192 -25.22 -10.62 -10.33
C THR A 192 -24.57 -9.42 -11.03
N GLY A 193 -25.29 -8.30 -11.11
CA GLY A 193 -24.74 -7.00 -11.50
C GLY A 193 -24.99 -5.95 -10.43
N SER A 194 -24.69 -4.70 -10.75
CA SER A 194 -24.91 -3.55 -9.86
C SER A 194 -25.59 -2.40 -10.61
N LEU A 195 -26.27 -1.51 -9.87
CA LEU A 195 -26.72 -0.21 -10.38
C LEU A 195 -25.99 0.93 -9.66
N LEU A 196 -25.58 1.97 -10.39
CA LEU A 196 -25.19 3.26 -9.81
C LEU A 196 -26.32 4.25 -10.05
N VAL A 197 -27.10 4.54 -9.00
CA VAL A 197 -28.30 5.38 -9.08
C VAL A 197 -28.00 6.79 -8.58
N SER A 198 -28.39 7.78 -9.38
CA SER A 198 -28.11 9.20 -9.17
C SER A 198 -29.30 10.09 -9.57
N SER A 199 -29.38 11.30 -9.05
CA SER A 199 -30.47 12.23 -9.38
C SER A 199 -30.06 13.69 -9.25
N GLU A 200 -30.83 14.56 -9.90
CA GLU A 200 -30.77 16.01 -9.71
C GLU A 200 -32.20 16.54 -9.42
N PRO A 201 -32.44 17.17 -8.25
CA PRO A 201 -31.54 17.26 -7.10
C PRO A 201 -31.17 15.89 -6.51
N SER A 202 -30.06 15.86 -5.77
CA SER A 202 -29.59 14.69 -5.03
C SER A 202 -30.41 14.43 -3.75
N SER A 203 -30.07 13.39 -2.98
CA SER A 203 -30.75 12.97 -1.75
C SER A 203 -32.20 12.47 -1.95
N ALA A 204 -32.56 12.07 -3.18
CA ALA A 204 -33.82 11.40 -3.46
C ALA A 204 -33.79 9.95 -2.96
N ASN A 205 -34.89 9.43 -2.43
CA ASN A 205 -35.00 8.02 -2.05
C ASN A 205 -35.02 7.15 -3.31
N VAL A 206 -34.21 6.10 -3.32
CA VAL A 206 -34.17 5.11 -4.40
C VAL A 206 -35.01 3.91 -4.02
N LEU A 207 -35.99 3.59 -4.86
CA LEU A 207 -36.80 2.39 -4.78
C LEU A 207 -36.47 1.46 -5.95
N ILE A 208 -36.20 0.19 -5.66
CA ILE A 208 -36.03 -0.87 -6.64
C ILE A 208 -37.23 -1.81 -6.56
N ASN A 209 -37.96 -1.96 -7.65
CA ASN A 209 -39.17 -2.77 -7.75
C ASN A 209 -40.20 -2.48 -6.62
N GLY A 210 -40.23 -1.23 -6.13
CA GLY A 210 -41.12 -0.76 -5.05
C GLY A 210 -40.55 -0.82 -3.63
N ALA A 211 -39.37 -1.40 -3.40
CA ALA A 211 -38.70 -1.43 -2.10
C ALA A 211 -37.63 -0.33 -2.00
N ILE A 212 -37.61 0.46 -0.92
CA ILE A 212 -36.56 1.47 -0.68
C ILE A 212 -35.23 0.75 -0.40
N VAL A 213 -34.17 1.15 -1.11
CA VAL A 213 -32.81 0.56 -0.99
C VAL A 213 -31.72 1.56 -0.62
N GLY A 214 -31.97 2.87 -0.71
CA GLY A 214 -30.99 3.90 -0.39
C GLY A 214 -31.44 5.31 -0.77
N VAL A 215 -30.49 6.25 -0.81
CA VAL A 215 -30.70 7.64 -1.24
C VAL A 215 -29.62 8.04 -2.27
N THR A 216 -29.94 8.93 -3.21
CA THR A 216 -28.99 9.29 -4.29
C THR A 216 -27.86 10.22 -3.83
N PRO A 217 -26.62 10.02 -4.31
CA PRO A 217 -26.14 8.92 -5.16
C PRO A 217 -25.83 7.64 -4.36
N VAL A 218 -26.18 6.47 -4.91
CA VAL A 218 -25.93 5.15 -4.27
C VAL A 218 -25.60 4.08 -5.30
N THR A 219 -24.62 3.22 -4.97
CA THR A 219 -24.38 1.96 -5.70
C THR A 219 -25.12 0.82 -5.00
N ILE A 220 -25.90 0.06 -5.76
CA ILE A 220 -26.69 -1.08 -5.30
C ILE A 220 -26.06 -2.35 -5.89
N PRO A 221 -25.31 -3.14 -5.11
CA PRO A 221 -24.63 -4.35 -5.58
C PRO A 221 -25.54 -5.59 -5.57
N ASP A 222 -25.01 -6.69 -6.11
CA ASP A 222 -25.58 -8.05 -6.07
C ASP A 222 -27.05 -8.17 -6.56
N LEU A 223 -27.43 -7.33 -7.53
CA LEU A 223 -28.75 -7.39 -8.17
C LEU A 223 -28.83 -8.53 -9.20
N PRO A 224 -29.95 -9.28 -9.27
CA PRO A 224 -30.16 -10.27 -10.32
C PRO A 224 -30.15 -9.64 -11.72
N PRO A 225 -29.60 -10.32 -12.75
CA PRO A 225 -29.59 -9.82 -14.12
C PRO A 225 -31.00 -9.82 -14.74
N GLY A 226 -31.27 -8.84 -15.61
CA GLY A 226 -32.57 -8.65 -16.27
C GLY A 226 -33.22 -7.28 -15.99
N PRO A 227 -34.50 -7.10 -16.37
CA PRO A 227 -35.20 -5.83 -16.24
C PRO A 227 -35.45 -5.47 -14.76
N VAL A 228 -35.20 -4.20 -14.41
CA VAL A 228 -35.40 -3.66 -13.08
C VAL A 228 -36.05 -2.28 -13.14
N LYS A 229 -37.05 -2.04 -12.28
CA LYS A 229 -37.73 -0.74 -12.18
C LYS A 229 -37.10 0.09 -11.08
N VAL A 230 -36.75 1.34 -11.41
CA VAL A 230 -36.13 2.32 -10.53
C VAL A 230 -37.07 3.49 -10.37
N THR A 231 -37.56 3.72 -9.15
CA THR A 231 -38.36 4.90 -8.82
C THR A 231 -37.56 5.80 -7.88
N LEU A 232 -37.56 7.10 -8.14
CA LEU A 232 -36.88 8.12 -7.34
C LEU A 232 -37.93 9.05 -6.74
N THR A 233 -37.96 9.17 -5.41
CA THR A 233 -38.95 9.99 -4.70
C THR A 233 -38.26 11.02 -3.80
N LEU A 234 -38.71 12.28 -3.88
CA LEU A 234 -38.20 13.37 -3.05
C LEU A 234 -39.33 14.32 -2.68
N HIS A 235 -39.37 14.77 -1.42
CA HIS A 235 -40.44 15.63 -0.92
C HIS A 235 -40.51 16.95 -1.69
N GLY A 236 -41.69 17.27 -2.25
CA GLY A 236 -41.91 18.46 -3.08
C GLY A 236 -41.62 18.27 -4.57
N TYR A 237 -41.20 17.06 -4.98
CA TYR A 237 -40.93 16.71 -6.37
C TYR A 237 -41.83 15.56 -6.83
N GLN A 238 -42.05 15.48 -8.14
CA GLN A 238 -42.78 14.40 -8.79
C GLN A 238 -41.88 13.15 -8.87
N ASP A 239 -42.46 11.98 -8.55
CA ASP A 239 -41.74 10.71 -8.61
C ASP A 239 -41.24 10.41 -10.02
N TRP A 240 -39.93 10.36 -10.19
CA TRP A 240 -39.31 9.93 -11.45
C TRP A 240 -39.29 8.40 -11.50
N ASN A 241 -39.59 7.86 -12.67
CA ASN A 241 -39.70 6.42 -12.90
C ASN A 241 -38.91 6.04 -14.15
N GLY A 242 -38.03 5.07 -14.03
CA GLY A 242 -37.23 4.53 -15.12
C GLY A 242 -37.10 3.02 -15.05
N GLU A 243 -36.75 2.41 -16.17
CA GLU A 243 -36.48 0.98 -16.28
C GLU A 243 -35.12 0.78 -16.95
N THR A 244 -34.33 -0.17 -16.46
CA THR A 244 -33.03 -0.53 -17.02
C THR A 244 -32.84 -2.05 -16.97
N HIS A 245 -31.76 -2.56 -17.55
CA HIS A 245 -31.38 -3.97 -17.45
C HIS A 245 -30.06 -4.11 -16.69
N VAL A 246 -30.06 -4.92 -15.64
CA VAL A 246 -28.85 -5.33 -14.92
C VAL A 246 -28.12 -6.36 -15.77
N MET A 247 -26.83 -6.13 -16.04
CA MET A 247 -25.94 -7.06 -16.73
C MET A 247 -24.92 -7.65 -15.74
N VAL A 248 -24.55 -8.92 -15.93
CA VAL A 248 -23.73 -9.68 -14.99
C VAL A 248 -22.31 -9.11 -14.94
N GLY A 249 -21.80 -8.84 -13.74
CA GLY A 249 -20.47 -8.25 -13.51
C GLY A 249 -20.35 -6.75 -13.80
N GLU A 250 -21.37 -6.11 -14.38
CA GLU A 250 -21.35 -4.69 -14.71
C GLU A 250 -22.03 -3.82 -13.64
N THR A 251 -21.63 -2.54 -13.58
CA THR A 251 -22.32 -1.51 -12.80
C THR A 251 -22.97 -0.53 -13.76
N ILE A 252 -24.30 -0.62 -13.91
CA ILE A 252 -25.04 0.19 -14.88
C ILE A 252 -25.42 1.54 -14.24
N PRO A 253 -24.95 2.68 -14.79
CA PRO A 253 -25.33 3.99 -14.29
C PRO A 253 -26.75 4.35 -14.72
N ILE A 254 -27.52 4.96 -13.83
CA ILE A 254 -28.83 5.53 -14.11
C ILE A 254 -28.98 6.88 -13.38
N PHE A 255 -29.50 7.87 -14.09
CA PHE A 255 -29.65 9.25 -13.63
C PHE A 255 -31.06 9.76 -13.91
N GLY A 256 -31.72 10.32 -12.90
CA GLY A 256 -33.06 10.90 -13.03
C GLY A 256 -33.13 12.34 -12.55
N THR A 257 -33.58 13.25 -13.42
CA THR A 257 -33.91 14.64 -13.02
C THR A 257 -35.35 14.68 -12.48
N LEU A 258 -35.54 15.24 -11.29
CA LEU A 258 -36.87 15.36 -10.67
C LEU A 258 -37.50 16.72 -10.97
N THR A 259 -38.78 16.73 -11.33
CA THR A 259 -39.56 17.97 -11.55
C THR A 259 -40.24 18.41 -10.24
N PRO A 260 -40.11 19.67 -9.80
CA PRO A 260 -40.79 20.16 -8.60
C PRO A 260 -42.31 20.23 -8.82
N ILE A 261 -43.09 19.87 -7.80
CA ILE A 261 -44.56 19.94 -7.83
C ILE A 261 -44.98 21.40 -7.66
N VAL A 262 -45.43 22.02 -8.74
CA VAL A 262 -46.00 23.38 -8.69
C VAL A 262 -47.41 23.30 -8.09
N VAL A 263 -47.50 23.54 -6.79
CA VAL A 263 -48.80 23.75 -6.12
C VAL A 263 -49.30 25.13 -6.51
N ASN A 264 -50.26 25.18 -7.43
CA ASN A 264 -51.00 26.40 -7.75
C ASN A 264 -51.86 26.80 -6.55
N THR A 265 -51.31 27.66 -5.67
CA THR A 265 -52.11 28.38 -4.68
C THR A 265 -53.20 29.16 -5.43
N PRO A 266 -54.50 28.95 -5.13
CA PRO A 266 -55.55 29.75 -5.73
C PRO A 266 -55.33 31.23 -5.36
N GLU A 267 -55.59 32.14 -6.29
CA GLU A 267 -55.51 33.58 -6.00
C GLU A 267 -56.39 33.90 -4.77
N PRO A 268 -55.93 34.79 -3.86
CA PRO A 268 -56.70 35.16 -2.69
C PRO A 268 -58.04 35.76 -3.15
N VAL A 269 -59.13 35.01 -2.95
CA VAL A 269 -60.48 35.45 -3.32
C VAL A 269 -60.77 36.73 -2.53
N ASN A 270 -60.77 37.86 -3.23
CA ASN A 270 -61.02 39.17 -2.66
C ASN A 270 -62.52 39.32 -2.36
N VAL A 271 -62.99 38.61 -1.33
CA VAL A 271 -64.29 38.85 -0.70
C VAL A 271 -64.26 40.21 -0.04
N THR A 272 -64.69 41.23 -0.79
CA THR A 272 -65.22 42.47 -0.23
C THR A 272 -66.19 42.13 0.89
N PRO A 273 -66.04 42.67 2.12
CA PRO A 273 -66.95 42.36 3.21
C PRO A 273 -68.39 42.73 2.83
N GLU A 274 -69.28 41.75 2.86
CA GLU A 274 -70.72 41.98 2.73
C GLU A 274 -71.22 42.67 4.02
N GLU A 275 -71.96 43.77 3.87
CA GLU A 275 -72.34 44.61 5.01
C GLU A 275 -73.26 43.83 5.97
N THR A 276 -72.91 43.82 7.26
CA THR A 276 -73.69 43.10 8.27
C THR A 276 -75.04 43.79 8.49
N PRO A 277 -76.19 43.11 8.32
CA PRO A 277 -77.49 43.73 8.50
C PRO A 277 -77.71 44.15 9.96
N THR A 278 -78.10 45.41 10.16
CA THR A 278 -78.37 45.99 11.48
C THR A 278 -79.60 45.33 12.12
N PRO A 279 -79.55 44.90 13.39
CA PRO A 279 -80.69 44.27 14.06
C PRO A 279 -81.81 45.28 14.39
N GLU A 280 -83.05 44.83 14.24
CA GLU A 280 -84.27 45.63 14.47
C GLU A 280 -84.57 45.80 15.98
N PRO A 281 -84.98 47.00 16.45
CA PRO A 281 -85.19 47.26 17.88
C PRO A 281 -86.44 46.58 18.44
N THR A 282 -86.26 45.72 19.44
CA THR A 282 -87.34 44.98 20.12
C THR A 282 -88.23 45.89 20.97
N GLN A 283 -89.56 45.82 20.78
CA GLN A 283 -90.53 46.54 21.61
C GLN A 283 -90.75 45.85 22.98
N SER A 284 -90.96 46.63 24.03
CA SER A 284 -91.16 46.15 25.40
C SER A 284 -92.64 45.91 25.74
N PRO A 285 -92.98 44.91 26.57
CA PRO A 285 -94.37 44.59 26.92
C PRO A 285 -94.99 45.58 27.92
N VAL A 286 -96.28 45.85 27.77
CA VAL A 286 -97.08 46.69 28.68
C VAL A 286 -97.54 45.85 29.88
N PHE A 287 -97.34 46.37 31.10
CA PHE A 287 -97.68 45.70 32.35
C PHE A 287 -98.93 46.35 32.99
N THR A 288 -99.96 45.56 33.28
CA THR A 288 -101.15 45.96 34.04
C THR A 288 -101.39 44.96 35.18
N GLY A 289 -101.75 45.43 36.38
CA GLY A 289 -101.77 44.57 37.58
C GLY A 289 -102.80 44.97 38.65
N THR A 290 -103.58 43.97 39.08
CA THR A 290 -104.65 43.96 40.10
C THR A 290 -104.98 42.49 40.44
N ILE A 291 -105.47 42.07 41.60
CA ILE A 291 -105.80 42.73 42.89
C ILE A 291 -104.98 42.04 44.02
N ALA A 292 -104.97 42.60 45.24
CA ALA A 292 -104.32 42.05 46.43
C ALA A 292 -104.85 40.70 46.96
N GLY A 293 -104.05 40.03 47.79
CA GLY A 293 -104.44 38.88 48.62
C GLY A 293 -103.32 38.42 49.58
N ALA A 294 -103.66 38.13 50.84
CA ALA A 294 -102.76 37.53 51.84
C ALA A 294 -102.84 35.98 51.77
N LEU A 295 -102.09 35.14 52.51
CA LEU A 295 -101.33 35.30 53.76
C LEU A 295 -100.13 34.29 53.79
N ALA A 296 -99.27 34.35 54.81
CA ALA A 296 -98.01 33.58 54.89
C ALA A 296 -98.13 32.14 55.44
N ILE A 297 -97.14 31.29 55.12
CA ILE A 297 -96.30 30.47 56.04
C ILE A 297 -95.25 29.73 55.16
N MET A 298 -93.94 30.00 55.18
CA MET A 298 -92.86 29.77 56.18
C MET A 298 -92.26 28.35 56.16
N ILE A 299 -90.91 28.26 56.21
CA ILE A 299 -89.99 27.12 56.50
C ILE A 299 -89.12 26.55 55.33
N ILE A 300 -87.83 26.97 55.33
CA ILE A 300 -86.54 26.20 55.37
C ILE A 300 -86.38 24.93 54.48
N CYS A 301 -85.21 24.55 53.93
CA CYS A 301 -83.92 25.14 53.51
C CYS A 301 -83.02 23.97 52.98
N GLY A 302 -81.79 24.21 52.50
CA GLY A 302 -80.82 23.15 52.15
C GLY A 302 -80.74 22.85 50.64
N LYS A 303 -79.86 23.39 49.79
CA LYS A 303 -78.50 23.99 49.91
C LYS A 303 -77.34 22.97 49.85
N LYS A 304 -76.82 22.79 48.61
CA LYS A 304 -75.46 22.35 48.26
C LYS A 304 -75.15 20.86 48.59
N ARG A 305 -74.09 20.27 48.03
CA ARG A 305 -72.97 20.86 47.28
C ARG A 305 -72.66 20.09 46.00
#